data_AF-A0A949A3G4-F1
#
_entry.id   AF-A0A949A3G4-F1
#
_cell.length_a   1.000
_cell.length_b   1.000
_cell.length_c   1.000
_cell.angle_alpha   90.00
_cell.angle_beta   90.00
_cell.angle_gamma   90.00
#
_symmetry.space_group_name_H-M   'P 1'
#
loop_
_entity.id
_entity.type
_entity.pdbx_description
1 polymer ?
#
loop_
_entity_poly.entity_id
_entity_poly.type
_entity_poly.pdbx_seq_one_letter_code
_entity_poly.pdbx_strand_id
1 'polypeptide(L)'
;MSKDSGRKKFSLRTVLGSACAAAMLFALPAQLMAGEGQIPDKITINVQAGCPQIAGLDQGKKEVKEFSHKLHAEKYLLGKSEYAAHPYTDAFTCAACHVGAQSPEMISKADKCARLTAAIDKEGGPKKYKEMMHAVCQNCHKNMKKAGESKSGPTKCNECHGK
;
A
#
# COMPACT_ATOMS: atom_id res chain seq x y z
N MET A 1 75.52 -24.05 -31.21
CA MET A 1 74.97 -23.96 -29.83
C MET A 1 73.51 -23.59 -29.98
N SER A 2 72.47 -24.29 -29.54
CA SER A 2 72.24 -25.53 -28.79
C SER A 2 70.81 -25.96 -29.20
N LYS A 3 70.59 -27.19 -29.68
CA LYS A 3 70.14 -28.35 -28.91
C LYS A 3 68.80 -28.15 -28.18
N ASP A 4 67.82 -28.96 -28.59
CA ASP A 4 66.97 -29.84 -27.75
C ASP A 4 66.08 -29.17 -26.67
N SER A 5 64.88 -29.60 -26.27
CA SER A 5 64.03 -30.78 -26.42
C SER A 5 62.64 -30.36 -25.88
N GLY A 6 61.61 -31.20 -26.01
CA GLY A 6 60.53 -31.19 -25.00
C GLY A 6 59.09 -31.37 -25.47
N ARG A 7 58.85 -32.32 -26.37
CA ARG A 7 57.50 -32.81 -26.72
C ARG A 7 56.92 -33.59 -25.53
N LYS A 8 56.11 -32.96 -24.68
CA LYS A 8 55.36 -33.67 -23.63
C LYS A 8 54.11 -34.33 -24.21
N LYS A 9 54.15 -35.66 -24.24
CA LYS A 9 53.03 -36.55 -24.55
C LYS A 9 52.05 -36.50 -23.37
N PHE A 10 50.81 -36.04 -23.60
CA PHE A 10 49.72 -36.28 -22.66
C PHE A 10 48.98 -37.54 -23.09
N SER A 11 48.98 -38.52 -22.17
CA SER A 11 48.45 -39.85 -22.33
C SER A 11 46.93 -39.81 -22.27
N LEU A 12 46.30 -40.25 -23.35
CA LEU A 12 44.87 -40.44 -23.50
C LEU A 12 44.51 -41.79 -22.89
N ARG A 13 44.11 -41.84 -21.60
CA ARG A 13 43.52 -43.03 -20.98
C ARG A 13 43.00 -42.72 -19.58
N THR A 14 41.77 -42.24 -19.46
CA THR A 14 40.97 -42.49 -18.24
C THR A 14 39.47 -42.41 -18.57
N VAL A 15 38.87 -43.60 -18.69
CA VAL A 15 37.58 -43.99 -18.10
C VAL A 15 36.31 -43.30 -18.62
N LEU A 16 35.67 -44.00 -19.57
CA LEU A 16 34.22 -44.18 -19.60
C LEU A 16 33.71 -44.51 -18.19
N GLY A 17 32.79 -43.71 -17.67
CA GLY A 17 32.12 -44.07 -16.41
C GLY A 17 31.05 -43.08 -16.00
N SER A 18 29.83 -43.61 -15.85
CA SER A 18 28.69 -43.04 -15.16
C SER A 18 27.76 -42.14 -15.97
N ALA A 19 26.83 -42.84 -16.62
CA ALA A 19 25.47 -42.42 -16.86
C ALA A 19 24.78 -41.84 -15.60
N CYS A 20 23.74 -41.05 -15.86
CA CYS A 20 22.62 -40.75 -14.97
C CYS A 20 22.97 -40.13 -13.60
N ALA A 21 23.11 -38.80 -13.57
CA ALA A 21 22.77 -38.04 -12.39
C ALA A 21 21.88 -36.87 -12.80
N ALA A 22 20.59 -37.11 -12.60
CA ALA A 22 19.46 -36.20 -12.60
C ALA A 22 19.80 -34.70 -12.75
N ALA A 23 19.40 -34.13 -13.88
CA ALA A 23 18.99 -32.74 -13.94
C ALA A 23 17.74 -32.58 -13.06
N MET A 24 17.93 -32.53 -11.73
CA MET A 24 16.96 -31.90 -10.84
C MET A 24 17.03 -30.41 -11.13
N LEU A 25 16.31 -30.01 -12.18
CA LEU A 25 15.65 -28.72 -12.22
C LEU A 25 14.97 -28.58 -10.86
N PHE A 26 15.58 -27.81 -9.96
CA PHE A 26 14.89 -27.22 -8.85
C PHE A 26 13.81 -26.32 -9.46
N ALA A 27 12.67 -26.93 -9.77
CA ALA A 27 11.39 -26.26 -9.76
C ALA A 27 11.20 -25.76 -8.33
N LEU A 28 11.81 -24.61 -8.04
CA LEU A 28 11.40 -23.79 -6.92
C LEU A 28 9.88 -23.68 -7.05
N PRO A 29 9.11 -24.04 -6.01
CA PRO A 29 7.68 -23.82 -6.06
C PRO A 29 7.47 -22.34 -6.30
N ALA A 30 6.83 -21.99 -7.42
CA ALA A 30 6.38 -20.64 -7.77
C ALA A 30 5.31 -20.10 -6.79
N GLN A 31 5.24 -20.66 -5.59
CA GLN A 31 4.28 -20.36 -4.52
C GLN A 31 4.83 -19.32 -3.54
N LEU A 32 6.05 -18.81 -3.72
CA LEU A 32 6.57 -17.66 -2.97
C LEU A 32 6.16 -16.29 -3.52
N MET A 33 5.32 -16.23 -4.56
CA MET A 33 4.77 -14.98 -5.11
C MET A 33 3.32 -14.70 -4.66
N ALA A 34 2.83 -15.37 -3.61
CA ALA A 34 1.54 -15.06 -3.01
C ALA A 34 1.71 -14.08 -1.83
N GLY A 35 2.09 -12.85 -2.16
CA GLY A 35 2.24 -11.75 -1.21
C GLY A 35 1.83 -10.40 -1.79
N GLU A 36 1.06 -10.37 -2.88
CA GLU A 36 0.49 -9.15 -3.44
C GLU A 36 -0.96 -9.05 -2.98
N GLY A 37 -1.16 -8.44 -1.81
CA GLY A 37 -2.50 -8.14 -1.31
C GLY A 37 -3.20 -7.19 -2.28
N GLN A 38 -4.14 -7.72 -3.06
CA GLN A 38 -4.95 -6.94 -3.98
C GLN A 38 -5.65 -5.79 -3.24
N ILE A 39 -5.49 -4.55 -3.71
CA ILE A 39 -6.17 -3.39 -3.13
C ILE A 39 -7.68 -3.60 -3.31
N PRO A 40 -8.49 -3.63 -2.23
CA PRO A 40 -9.92 -3.85 -2.36
C PRO A 40 -10.57 -2.67 -3.07
N ASP A 41 -11.34 -2.94 -4.13
CA ASP A 41 -12.01 -1.90 -4.93
C ASP A 41 -12.90 -0.98 -4.09
N LYS A 42 -13.63 -1.56 -3.13
CA LYS A 42 -14.49 -0.87 -2.17
C LYS A 42 -14.32 -1.41 -0.76
N ILE A 43 -14.46 -0.53 0.22
CA ILE A 43 -14.44 -0.89 1.65
C ILE A 43 -15.54 -0.14 2.42
N THR A 44 -15.90 -0.71 3.58
CA THR A 44 -16.56 0.06 4.64
C THR A 44 -15.49 0.53 5.61
N ILE A 45 -15.37 1.86 5.78
CA ILE A 45 -14.46 2.46 6.76
C ILE A 45 -15.21 2.49 8.10
N ASN A 46 -14.89 1.54 8.97
CA ASN A 46 -15.38 1.47 10.34
C ASN A 46 -14.21 1.06 11.23
N VAL A 47 -13.51 2.03 11.83
CA VAL A 47 -12.29 1.76 12.61
C VAL A 47 -12.57 0.99 13.88
N GLN A 48 -13.72 1.21 14.52
CA GLN A 48 -14.10 0.48 15.73
C GLN A 48 -14.34 -1.01 15.45
N ALA A 49 -14.94 -1.34 14.30
CA ALA A 49 -15.10 -2.72 13.87
C ALA A 49 -13.80 -3.31 13.31
N GLY A 50 -13.02 -2.52 12.56
CA GLY A 50 -11.83 -2.98 11.84
C GLY A 50 -10.56 -3.06 12.68
N CYS A 51 -10.48 -2.28 13.76
CA CYS A 51 -9.35 -2.18 14.70
C CYS A 51 -9.85 -1.99 16.14
N PRO A 52 -10.57 -2.97 16.72
CA PRO A 52 -11.17 -2.85 18.05
C PRO A 52 -10.15 -2.65 19.19
N GLN A 53 -8.87 -2.93 18.94
CA GLN A 53 -7.79 -2.74 19.91
C GLN A 53 -7.40 -1.27 20.15
N ILE A 54 -7.86 -0.34 19.31
CA ILE A 54 -7.54 1.09 19.48
C ILE A 54 -8.43 1.66 20.60
N ALA A 55 -7.85 1.78 21.79
CA ALA A 55 -8.54 2.29 22.97
C ALA A 55 -8.86 3.80 22.85
N GLY A 56 -9.91 4.24 23.55
CA GLY A 56 -10.22 5.68 23.71
C GLY A 56 -10.89 6.35 22.51
N LEU A 57 -11.23 5.62 21.45
CA LEU A 57 -12.05 6.13 20.36
C LEU A 57 -13.49 6.42 20.82
N ASP A 58 -14.05 7.56 20.40
CA ASP A 58 -15.45 7.93 20.68
C ASP A 58 -16.41 6.83 20.22
N GLN A 59 -17.31 6.35 21.09
CA GLN A 59 -18.21 5.20 20.85
C GLN A 59 -19.34 5.43 19.81
N GLY A 60 -19.15 6.33 18.85
CA GLY A 60 -20.06 6.55 17.73
C GLY A 60 -19.80 5.57 16.59
N LYS A 61 -20.79 4.72 16.27
CA LYS A 61 -20.81 3.81 15.10
C LYS A 61 -20.95 4.56 13.77
N LYS A 62 -20.10 5.56 13.52
CA LYS A 62 -20.06 6.28 12.26
C LYS A 62 -19.13 5.53 11.32
N GLU A 63 -19.71 4.90 10.32
CA GLU A 63 -18.99 4.22 9.26
C GLU A 63 -19.18 4.97 7.94
N VAL A 64 -18.24 4.82 7.02
CA VAL A 64 -18.41 5.26 5.62
C VAL A 64 -18.53 4.01 4.78
N LYS A 65 -19.71 3.78 4.20
CA LYS A 65 -19.98 2.61 3.37
C LYS A 65 -19.51 2.85 1.95
N GLU A 66 -19.15 1.77 1.25
CA GLU A 66 -18.87 1.79 -0.20
C GLU A 66 -17.76 2.77 -0.62
N PHE A 67 -16.79 3.08 0.25
CA PHE A 67 -15.64 3.90 -0.11
C PHE A 67 -14.84 3.18 -1.19
N SER A 68 -14.66 3.80 -2.36
CA SER A 68 -13.92 3.19 -3.46
C SER A 68 -12.47 3.67 -3.52
N HIS A 69 -11.51 2.77 -3.31
CA HIS A 69 -10.09 3.09 -3.50
C HIS A 69 -9.80 3.49 -4.94
N LYS A 70 -10.28 2.67 -5.90
CA LYS A 70 -10.04 2.88 -7.33
C LYS A 70 -10.49 4.26 -7.80
N LEU A 71 -11.72 4.66 -7.47
CA LEU A 71 -12.22 5.96 -7.89
C LEU A 71 -11.46 7.13 -7.26
N HIS A 72 -11.10 7.04 -5.97
CA HIS A 72 -10.32 8.09 -5.34
C HIS A 72 -8.91 8.18 -5.94
N ALA A 73 -8.20 7.06 -6.05
CA ALA A 73 -6.81 7.03 -6.50
C ALA A 73 -6.66 7.38 -7.99
N GLU A 74 -7.50 6.83 -8.87
CA GLU A 74 -7.32 6.92 -10.32
C GLU A 74 -8.12 8.04 -10.98
N LYS A 75 -9.13 8.59 -10.30
CA LYS A 75 -10.06 9.55 -10.93
C LYS A 75 -10.25 10.84 -10.14
N TYR A 76 -10.48 10.76 -8.83
CA TYR A 76 -10.89 11.93 -8.07
C TYR A 76 -9.72 12.74 -7.50
N LEU A 77 -8.58 12.11 -7.23
CA LEU A 77 -7.42 12.79 -6.63
C LEU A 77 -6.44 13.40 -7.64
N LEU A 78 -6.48 13.02 -8.91
CA LEU A 78 -5.57 13.57 -9.92
C LEU A 78 -5.71 15.10 -10.06
N GLY A 79 -4.61 15.81 -9.88
CA GLY A 79 -4.55 17.28 -9.91
C GLY A 79 -5.25 17.97 -8.75
N LYS A 80 -5.54 17.27 -7.63
CA LYS A 80 -6.30 17.81 -6.48
C LYS A 80 -5.49 17.97 -5.19
N SER A 81 -4.17 17.82 -5.28
CA SER A 81 -3.26 17.90 -4.11
C SER A 81 -3.40 19.21 -3.32
N GLU A 82 -3.64 20.33 -4.00
CA GLU A 82 -3.82 21.64 -3.36
C GLU A 82 -5.03 21.72 -2.42
N TYR A 83 -6.02 20.84 -2.57
CA TYR A 83 -7.23 20.84 -1.74
C TYR A 83 -7.12 19.92 -0.52
N ALA A 84 -6.16 18.99 -0.52
CA ALA A 84 -6.01 17.99 0.51
C ALA A 84 -5.31 18.55 1.76
N ALA A 85 -5.60 17.95 2.92
CA ALA A 85 -4.93 18.29 4.17
C ALA A 85 -3.43 17.90 4.16
N HIS A 86 -3.08 16.89 3.38
CA HIS A 86 -1.71 16.39 3.23
C HIS A 86 -1.32 16.42 1.75
N PRO A 87 -0.23 17.12 1.39
CA PRO A 87 0.26 17.15 0.02
C PRO A 87 0.61 15.74 -0.49
N TYR A 88 0.28 15.49 -1.75
CA TYR A 88 0.68 14.30 -2.51
C TYR A 88 1.02 14.67 -3.95
N THR A 89 1.47 13.69 -4.74
CA THR A 89 1.71 13.85 -6.18
C THR A 89 0.78 12.95 -6.98
N ASP A 90 0.50 13.30 -8.22
CA ASP A 90 -0.33 12.48 -9.12
C ASP A 90 0.31 11.12 -9.44
N ALA A 91 1.63 11.00 -9.28
CA ALA A 91 2.34 9.73 -9.38
C ALA A 91 1.99 8.77 -8.23
N PHE A 92 1.52 9.28 -7.08
CA PHE A 92 1.14 8.46 -5.94
C PHE A 92 0.03 9.10 -5.09
N THR A 93 -1.19 9.09 -5.62
CA THR A 93 -2.38 9.67 -4.98
C THR A 93 -2.78 8.97 -3.68
N CYS A 94 -2.31 7.74 -3.43
CA CYS A 94 -2.56 7.01 -2.20
C CYS A 94 -2.05 7.76 -0.95
N ALA A 95 -1.01 8.59 -1.09
CA ALA A 95 -0.48 9.41 0.00
C ALA A 95 -1.48 10.46 0.54
N ALA A 96 -2.54 10.79 -0.22
CA ALA A 96 -3.60 11.70 0.22
C ALA A 96 -4.31 11.19 1.49
N CYS A 97 -4.42 9.86 1.65
CA CYS A 97 -5.08 9.21 2.79
C CYS A 97 -4.09 8.38 3.63
N HIS A 98 -3.05 7.83 3.00
CA HIS A 98 -1.99 7.07 3.67
C HIS A 98 -0.79 7.96 3.95
N VAL A 99 -0.99 8.95 4.83
CA VAL A 99 0.00 9.97 5.16
C VAL A 99 1.34 9.34 5.52
N GLY A 100 2.41 9.81 4.87
CA GLY A 100 3.78 9.32 5.08
C GLY A 100 4.14 8.06 4.29
N ALA A 101 3.20 7.42 3.59
CA ALA A 101 3.53 6.37 2.63
C ALA A 101 4.10 6.97 1.34
N GLN A 102 5.17 6.37 0.82
CA GLN A 102 5.79 6.74 -0.45
C GLN A 102 5.51 5.72 -1.56
N SER A 103 4.95 4.56 -1.21
CA SER A 103 4.66 3.49 -2.14
C SER A 103 3.54 2.57 -1.63
N PRO A 104 2.91 1.76 -2.50
CA PRO A 104 1.95 0.73 -2.10
C PRO A 104 2.54 -0.27 -1.11
N GLU A 105 3.82 -0.63 -1.26
CA GLU A 105 4.49 -1.60 -0.39
C GLU A 105 4.64 -1.07 1.04
N MET A 106 4.82 0.24 1.24
CA MET A 106 4.83 0.83 2.58
C MET A 106 3.45 0.75 3.26
N ILE A 107 2.37 0.74 2.47
CA ILE A 107 1.01 0.61 2.99
C ILE A 107 0.72 -0.84 3.39
N SER A 108 1.17 -1.81 2.58
CA SER A 108 0.85 -3.23 2.76
C SER A 108 1.75 -3.96 3.76
N LYS A 109 3.00 -3.51 3.97
CA LYS A 109 3.96 -4.16 4.89
C LYS A 109 3.67 -3.95 6.39
N ALA A 110 2.93 -2.90 6.74
CA ALA A 110 2.59 -2.61 8.13
C ALA A 110 1.22 -3.19 8.50
N ASP A 111 1.07 -3.70 9.73
CA ASP A 111 -0.26 -4.02 10.25
C ASP A 111 -1.14 -2.76 10.21
N LYS A 112 -2.32 -2.88 9.58
CA LYS A 112 -3.20 -1.74 9.32
C LYS A 112 -3.57 -1.00 10.61
N CYS A 113 -3.78 -1.75 11.70
CA CYS A 113 -4.23 -1.20 12.96
C CYS A 113 -3.08 -0.62 13.76
N ALA A 114 -1.90 -1.22 13.72
CA ALA A 114 -0.67 -0.64 14.28
C ALA A 114 -0.33 0.69 13.60
N ARG A 115 -0.39 0.75 12.27
CA ARG A 115 -0.17 2.00 11.52
C ARG A 115 -1.21 3.06 11.85
N LEU A 116 -2.48 2.69 11.94
CA LEU A 116 -3.54 3.63 12.30
C LEU A 116 -3.38 4.12 13.74
N THR A 117 -3.00 3.26 14.68
CA THR A 117 -2.71 3.63 16.07
C THR A 117 -1.58 4.66 16.11
N ALA A 118 -0.46 4.38 15.43
CA ALA A 118 0.66 5.32 15.37
C ALA A 118 0.29 6.67 14.75
N ALA A 119 -0.56 6.69 13.71
CA ALA A 119 -1.07 7.93 13.13
C ALA A 119 -1.95 8.70 14.12
N ILE A 120 -2.85 8.02 14.82
CA ILE A 120 -3.71 8.61 15.85
C ILE A 120 -2.87 9.22 16.97
N ASP A 121 -1.87 8.50 17.46
CA ASP A 121 -1.00 8.97 18.55
C ASP A 121 -0.20 10.21 18.12
N LYS A 122 0.32 10.21 16.88
CA LYS A 122 1.04 11.36 16.32
C LYS A 122 0.16 12.62 16.20
N GLU A 123 -1.13 12.45 15.91
CA GLU A 123 -2.11 13.54 15.75
C GLU A 123 -2.76 13.97 17.09
N GLY A 124 -2.20 13.56 18.24
CA GLY A 124 -2.68 13.97 19.56
C GLY A 124 -3.65 12.99 20.22
N GLY A 125 -3.69 11.75 19.74
CA GLY A 125 -4.36 10.61 20.37
C GLY A 125 -5.81 10.38 19.95
N PRO A 126 -6.48 9.37 20.53
CA PRO A 126 -7.80 8.88 20.09
C PRO A 126 -8.91 9.94 20.03
N LYS A 127 -8.85 10.96 20.90
CA LYS A 127 -9.81 12.09 20.92
C LYS A 127 -9.72 12.97 19.66
N LYS A 128 -8.59 12.92 18.94
CA LYS A 128 -8.35 13.67 17.70
C LYS A 128 -8.68 12.87 16.44
N TYR A 129 -8.99 11.58 16.57
CA TYR A 129 -9.28 10.71 15.43
C TYR A 129 -10.41 11.26 14.52
N LYS A 130 -11.50 11.75 15.10
CA LYS A 130 -12.61 12.36 14.35
C LYS A 130 -12.16 13.58 13.53
N GLU A 131 -11.34 14.44 14.14
CA GLU A 131 -10.80 15.64 13.49
C GLU A 131 -9.87 15.23 12.34
N MET A 132 -8.97 14.28 12.58
CA MET A 132 -8.06 13.72 11.58
C MET A 132 -8.80 13.15 10.36
N MET A 133 -9.81 12.30 10.57
CA MET A 133 -10.57 11.71 9.47
C MET A 133 -11.35 12.75 8.67
N HIS A 134 -11.96 13.73 9.34
CA HIS A 134 -12.66 14.82 8.65
C HIS A 134 -11.70 15.79 7.95
N ALA A 135 -10.47 15.95 8.43
CA ALA A 135 -9.44 16.70 7.73
C ALA A 135 -9.07 16.01 6.40
N VAL A 136 -8.93 14.69 6.39
CA VAL A 136 -8.63 13.93 5.16
C VAL A 136 -9.80 13.98 4.18
N CYS A 137 -11.02 13.65 4.62
CA CYS A 137 -12.15 13.50 3.72
C CYS A 137 -12.93 14.82 3.51
N GLN A 138 -13.47 15.36 4.61
CA GLN A 138 -14.45 16.44 4.54
C GLN A 138 -13.81 17.76 4.12
N ASN A 139 -12.61 18.09 4.60
CA ASN A 139 -11.94 19.33 4.25
C ASN A 139 -11.53 19.34 2.77
N CYS A 140 -11.02 18.23 2.22
CA CYS A 140 -10.74 18.13 0.79
C CYS A 140 -12.00 18.43 -0.05
N HIS A 141 -13.12 17.76 0.26
CA HIS A 141 -14.37 18.01 -0.44
C HIS A 141 -14.88 19.46 -0.31
N LYS A 142 -14.77 20.04 0.90
CA LYS A 142 -15.16 21.44 1.16
C LYS A 142 -14.28 22.42 0.39
N ASN A 143 -12.97 22.21 0.37
CA ASN A 143 -12.01 23.06 -0.33
C ASN A 143 -12.25 23.03 -1.84
N MET A 144 -12.46 21.85 -2.42
CA MET A 144 -12.84 21.69 -3.83
C MET A 144 -14.15 22.42 -4.14
N LYS A 145 -15.20 22.26 -3.31
CA LYS A 145 -16.47 22.98 -3.52
C LYS A 145 -16.30 24.50 -3.43
N LYS A 146 -15.49 24.98 -2.47
CA LYS A 146 -15.18 26.40 -2.31
C LYS A 146 -14.44 26.97 -3.52
N ALA A 147 -13.59 26.16 -4.15
CA ALA A 147 -12.86 26.51 -5.36
C ALA A 147 -13.71 26.40 -6.66
N GLY A 148 -14.98 26.00 -6.56
CA GLY A 148 -15.86 25.88 -7.72
C GLY A 148 -15.67 24.60 -8.53
N GLU A 149 -15.01 23.57 -7.97
CA GLU A 149 -14.86 22.27 -8.64
C GLU A 149 -16.23 21.62 -8.86
N SER A 150 -16.57 21.39 -10.13
CA SER A 150 -17.84 20.78 -10.53
C SER A 150 -18.00 19.32 -10.06
N LYS A 151 -16.89 18.65 -9.70
CA LYS A 151 -16.85 17.26 -9.23
C LYS A 151 -16.14 17.20 -7.88
N SER A 152 -16.90 17.35 -6.80
CA SER A 152 -16.44 17.18 -5.41
C SER A 152 -17.31 16.17 -4.67
N GLY A 153 -16.75 15.54 -3.65
CA GLY A 153 -17.45 14.59 -2.80
C GLY A 153 -18.44 15.22 -1.81
N PRO A 154 -19.11 14.37 -1.00
CA PRO A 154 -20.07 14.80 0.01
C PRO A 154 -19.41 15.66 1.10
N THR A 155 -20.16 16.63 1.61
CA THR A 155 -19.68 17.52 2.69
C THR A 155 -20.54 17.47 3.94
N LYS A 156 -21.71 16.82 3.88
CA LYS A 156 -22.63 16.67 5.03
C LYS A 156 -22.46 15.30 5.68
N CYS A 157 -22.67 15.23 7.00
CA CYS A 157 -22.44 14.02 7.78
C CYS A 157 -23.23 12.80 7.27
N ASN A 158 -24.50 13.00 6.90
CA ASN A 158 -25.40 11.93 6.47
C ASN A 158 -25.13 11.45 5.04
N GLU A 159 -24.44 12.25 4.22
CA GLU A 159 -24.02 11.86 2.87
C GLU A 159 -22.83 10.88 2.93
N CYS A 160 -21.99 10.95 3.97
CA CYS A 160 -20.88 10.01 4.20
C CYS A 160 -21.29 8.82 5.08
N HIS A 161 -22.02 9.09 6.17
CA HIS A 161 -22.28 8.11 7.22
C HIS A 161 -23.65 7.43 7.15
N GLY A 162 -24.45 7.76 6.13
CA GLY A 162 -25.86 7.37 6.07
C GLY A 162 -26.74 8.18 7.03
N LYS A 163 -28.05 7.87 7.02
CA LYS A 163 -29.00 8.44 7.97
C LYS A 163 -28.77 7.91 9.38
#